data_AF-A0A345NNZ9-F1
#
_entry.id   AF-A0A345NNZ9-F1
#
_cell.length_a   1.000
_cell.length_b   1.000
_cell.length_c   1.000
_cell.angle_alpha   90.00
_cell.angle_beta   90.00
_cell.angle_gamma   90.00
#
_symmetry.space_group_name_H-M   'P 1'
#
loop_
_entity.id
_entity.type
_entity.pdbx_description
1 polymer ?
#
loop_
_entity_poly.entity_id
_entity_poly.type
_entity_poly.pdbx_seq_one_letter_code
_entity_poly.pdbx_strand_id
1 'polypeptide(L)'
;MSELQVVLDGRGARPEERAVAAATLLAQVDQTLLDPATASLRRDIPLLVVPGRAALARGAVRRVLADLATPGRCLTCVLLPGDGLLRVAAWAPRWLADWQGSLADLVDADLAFDREHLPTGSPLARAWLRADAVGVSAAADVGADPAGWARRTGLLLDRDAVVASVRAPLGAARRRMARRGQRRSRDQVLR
;
A
#
# COMPACT_ATOMS: atom_id res chain seq x y z
N MET A 1 16.93 3.39 -6.16
CA MET A 1 15.59 2.82 -5.89
C MET A 1 15.39 1.68 -6.85
N SER A 2 14.75 0.58 -6.43
CA SER A 2 14.31 -0.46 -7.36
C SER A 2 13.39 0.15 -8.41
N GLU A 3 13.54 -0.23 -9.68
CA GLU A 3 12.65 0.21 -10.76
C GLU A 3 11.19 -0.12 -10.42
N LEU A 4 10.26 0.79 -10.73
CA LEU A 4 8.83 0.69 -10.41
C LEU A 4 8.01 1.20 -11.60
N GLN A 5 7.05 0.42 -12.08
CA GLN A 5 6.05 0.92 -13.00
C GLN A 5 4.91 1.58 -12.24
N VAL A 6 4.46 2.73 -12.73
CA VAL A 6 3.40 3.50 -12.09
C VAL A 6 2.34 3.86 -13.11
N VAL A 7 1.10 3.48 -12.81
CA VAL A 7 -0.09 3.84 -13.58
C VAL A 7 -0.95 4.77 -12.76
N LEU A 8 -1.40 5.87 -13.38
CA LEU A 8 -2.44 6.73 -12.85
C LEU A 8 -3.75 6.48 -13.61
N ASP A 9 -4.66 5.72 -13.01
CA ASP A 9 -5.97 5.44 -13.60
C ASP A 9 -6.90 6.64 -13.43
N GLY A 10 -7.00 7.49 -14.46
CA GLY A 10 -7.82 8.70 -14.42
C GLY A 10 -9.32 8.48 -14.53
N ARG A 11 -9.82 7.24 -14.67
CA ARG A 11 -11.25 6.98 -14.88
C ARG A 11 -12.07 7.37 -13.66
N GLY A 12 -13.21 8.02 -13.92
CA GLY A 12 -14.11 8.51 -12.88
C GLY A 12 -13.57 9.66 -12.02
N ALA A 13 -12.34 10.12 -12.26
CA ALA A 13 -11.73 11.22 -11.51
C ALA A 13 -11.97 12.57 -12.20
N ARG A 14 -12.33 13.58 -11.41
CA ARG A 14 -12.42 14.97 -11.90
C ARG A 14 -11.04 15.50 -12.27
N PRO A 15 -10.94 16.52 -13.16
CA PRO A 15 -9.65 17.10 -13.53
C PRO A 15 -8.83 17.60 -12.34
N GLU A 16 -9.49 18.20 -11.34
CA GLU A 16 -8.88 18.67 -10.09
C GLU A 16 -8.31 17.51 -9.26
N GLU A 17 -9.07 16.42 -9.09
CA GLU A 17 -8.63 15.23 -8.37
C GLU A 17 -7.43 14.59 -9.05
N ARG A 18 -7.48 14.46 -10.39
CA ARG A 18 -6.38 13.93 -11.20
C ARG A 18 -5.12 14.76 -11.07
N ALA A 19 -5.23 16.09 -11.05
CA ALA A 19 -4.10 16.98 -10.86
C ALA A 19 -3.44 16.77 -9.48
N VAL A 20 -4.24 16.65 -8.42
CA VAL A 20 -3.76 16.35 -7.07
C VAL A 20 -3.09 14.97 -7.00
N ALA A 21 -3.73 13.94 -7.56
CA ALA A 21 -3.20 12.59 -7.60
C ALA A 21 -1.86 12.54 -8.34
N ALA A 22 -1.80 13.12 -9.56
CA ALA A 22 -0.57 13.21 -10.34
C ALA A 22 0.54 13.96 -9.60
N ALA A 23 0.24 15.14 -9.03
CA ALA A 23 1.22 15.96 -8.34
C ALA A 23 1.81 15.24 -7.10
N THR A 24 0.96 14.61 -6.30
CA THR A 24 1.40 13.90 -5.09
C THR A 24 2.14 12.60 -5.39
N LEU A 25 1.82 11.94 -6.51
CA LEU A 25 2.50 10.74 -6.99
C LEU A 25 3.87 11.06 -7.61
N LEU A 26 3.93 12.02 -8.54
CA LEU A 26 5.17 12.46 -9.20
C LEU A 26 6.19 13.04 -8.23
N ALA A 27 5.75 13.60 -7.10
CA ALA A 27 6.65 14.03 -6.02
C ALA A 27 7.39 12.87 -5.31
N GLN A 28 7.07 11.62 -5.64
CA GLN A 28 7.60 10.42 -4.97
C GLN A 28 8.22 9.39 -5.93
N VAL A 29 8.01 9.55 -7.24
CA VAL A 29 8.50 8.61 -8.24
C VAL A 29 9.27 9.40 -9.30
N ASP A 30 10.48 8.95 -9.62
CA ASP A 30 11.35 9.60 -10.60
C ASP A 30 10.99 9.23 -12.05
N GLN A 31 9.80 8.67 -12.29
CA GLN A 31 9.40 8.07 -13.56
C GLN A 31 8.12 8.70 -14.11
N THR A 32 7.99 8.68 -15.44
CA THR A 32 6.77 9.07 -16.15
C THR A 32 5.63 8.11 -15.82
N LEU A 33 4.43 8.67 -15.62
CA LEU A 33 3.21 7.87 -15.43
C LEU A 33 2.87 7.14 -16.73
N LEU A 34 2.65 5.83 -16.62
CA LEU A 34 2.26 5.00 -17.76
C LEU A 34 0.79 5.20 -18.10
N ASP A 35 0.51 5.29 -19.39
CA ASP A 35 -0.84 5.20 -19.93
C ASP A 35 -1.23 3.72 -20.10
N PRO A 36 -2.27 3.22 -19.42
CA PRO A 36 -2.72 1.82 -19.52
C PRO A 36 -2.98 1.34 -20.95
N ALA A 37 -3.44 2.24 -21.83
CA ALA A 37 -3.87 1.88 -23.18
C ALA A 37 -2.70 1.66 -24.14
N THR A 38 -1.54 2.25 -23.85
CA THR A 38 -0.41 2.32 -24.79
C THR A 38 0.88 1.76 -24.21
N ALA A 39 1.05 1.75 -22.90
CA ALA A 39 2.25 1.23 -22.26
C ALA A 39 2.28 -0.31 -22.23
N SER A 40 3.47 -0.86 -22.43
CA SER A 40 3.73 -2.29 -22.24
C SER A 40 3.98 -2.60 -20.76
N LEU A 41 3.38 -3.69 -20.26
CA LEU A 41 3.67 -4.20 -18.92
C LEU A 41 5.06 -4.84 -18.88
N ARG A 42 5.96 -4.28 -18.07
CA ARG A 42 7.19 -4.96 -17.65
C ARG A 42 6.88 -5.94 -16.51
N ARG A 43 7.24 -7.20 -16.66
CA ARG A 43 6.87 -8.26 -15.70
C ARG A 43 7.94 -8.50 -14.62
N ASP A 44 9.14 -7.97 -14.84
CA ASP A 44 10.33 -8.11 -13.99
C ASP A 44 10.40 -7.11 -12.84
N ILE A 45 9.55 -6.08 -12.84
CA ILE A 45 9.55 -5.00 -11.85
C ILE A 45 8.14 -4.78 -11.25
N PRO A 46 8.02 -4.22 -10.04
CA PRO A 46 6.72 -4.01 -9.41
C PRO A 46 5.87 -3.03 -10.22
N LEU A 47 4.55 -3.19 -10.12
CA LEU A 47 3.57 -2.28 -10.72
C LEU A 47 2.73 -1.66 -9.61
N LEU A 48 2.64 -0.33 -9.58
CA LEU A 48 1.73 0.43 -8.72
C LEU A 48 0.63 1.06 -9.57
N VAL A 49 -0.61 0.71 -9.30
CA VAL A 49 -1.81 1.33 -9.89
C VAL A 49 -2.42 2.27 -8.85
N VAL A 50 -2.51 3.55 -9.21
CA VAL A 50 -3.08 4.61 -8.38
C VAL A 50 -4.33 5.16 -9.08
N PRO A 51 -5.50 5.14 -8.46
CA PRO A 51 -6.68 5.78 -9.03
C PRO A 51 -6.51 7.30 -8.99
N GLY A 52 -7.01 8.00 -10.00
CA GLY A 52 -6.93 9.45 -10.15
C GLY A 52 -7.67 10.24 -9.08
N ARG A 53 -8.39 9.55 -8.19
CA ARG A 53 -9.09 10.09 -7.02
C ARG A 53 -8.29 9.90 -5.72
N ALA A 54 -7.09 9.32 -5.77
CA ALA A 54 -6.23 9.10 -4.61
C ALA A 54 -5.05 10.06 -4.57
N ALA A 55 -4.80 10.62 -3.40
CA ALA A 55 -3.61 11.41 -3.12
C ALA A 55 -2.67 10.64 -2.19
N LEU A 56 -1.37 10.82 -2.39
CA LEU A 56 -0.33 10.11 -1.67
C LEU A 56 0.54 11.05 -0.85
N ALA A 57 0.61 10.82 0.45
CA ALA A 57 1.53 11.52 1.33
C ALA A 57 2.97 11.12 1.02
N ARG A 58 3.94 11.93 1.43
CA ARG A 58 5.36 11.63 1.26
C ARG A 58 5.70 10.27 1.89
N GLY A 59 6.34 9.43 1.09
CA GLY A 59 6.77 8.09 1.49
C GLY A 59 5.68 7.02 1.45
N ALA A 60 4.46 7.35 0.99
CA ALA A 60 3.38 6.37 0.86
C ALA A 60 3.75 5.24 -0.10
N VAL A 61 4.32 5.57 -1.27
CA VAL A 61 4.81 4.58 -2.25
C VAL A 61 5.81 3.62 -1.58
N ARG A 62 6.78 4.17 -0.85
CA ARG A 62 7.77 3.36 -0.10
C ARG A 62 7.11 2.43 0.91
N ARG A 63 6.11 2.90 1.67
CA ARG A 63 5.41 2.09 2.69
C ARG A 63 4.63 0.95 2.05
N VAL A 64 3.93 1.23 0.93
CA VAL A 64 3.20 0.22 0.16
C VAL A 64 4.15 -0.83 -0.41
N LEU A 65 5.27 -0.41 -1.02
CA LEU A 65 6.27 -1.33 -1.56
C LEU A 65 7.00 -2.13 -0.47
N ALA A 66 7.20 -1.55 0.71
CA ALA A 66 7.78 -2.27 1.84
C ALA A 66 6.86 -3.40 2.33
N ASP A 67 5.54 -3.18 2.35
CA ASP A 67 4.58 -4.25 2.64
C ASP A 67 4.55 -5.31 1.54
N LEU A 68 4.59 -4.88 0.26
CA LEU A 68 4.66 -5.77 -0.89
C LEU A 68 5.89 -6.68 -0.88
N ALA A 69 7.01 -6.21 -0.32
CA ALA A 69 8.24 -6.97 -0.20
C ALA A 69 8.19 -8.12 0.82
N THR A 70 7.08 -8.26 1.57
CA THR A 70 6.87 -9.39 2.49
C THR A 70 6.95 -10.73 1.73
N PRO A 71 7.76 -11.71 2.16
CA PRO A 71 7.83 -13.01 1.49
C PRO A 71 6.46 -13.67 1.38
N GLY A 72 6.12 -14.16 0.19
CA GLY A 72 4.79 -14.73 -0.05
C GLY A 72 3.72 -13.73 -0.48
N ARG A 73 3.98 -12.42 -0.46
CA ARG A 73 3.07 -11.37 -0.95
C ARG A 73 3.09 -11.22 -2.48
N CYS A 74 1.93 -11.26 -3.11
CA CYS A 74 1.73 -11.03 -4.54
C CYS A 74 1.10 -9.67 -4.81
N LEU A 75 0.23 -9.23 -3.90
CA LEU A 75 -0.55 -8.01 -4.01
C LEU A 75 -0.65 -7.30 -2.66
N THR A 76 -0.43 -5.99 -2.67
CA THR A 76 -0.75 -5.11 -1.55
C THR A 76 -1.78 -4.10 -2.01
N CYS A 77 -2.92 -4.03 -1.33
CA CYS A 77 -4.01 -3.13 -1.62
C CYS A 77 -4.20 -2.13 -0.49
N VAL A 78 -4.42 -0.87 -0.84
CA VAL A 78 -4.81 0.18 0.10
C VAL A 78 -6.26 0.54 -0.18
N LEU A 79 -7.12 0.35 0.81
CA LEU A 79 -8.54 0.70 0.70
C LEU A 79 -8.75 2.14 1.15
N LEU A 80 -9.26 2.96 0.22
CA LEU A 80 -9.73 4.30 0.55
C LEU A 80 -11.25 4.24 0.81
N PRO A 81 -11.73 4.71 1.96
CA PRO A 81 -13.17 4.86 2.18
C PRO A 81 -13.73 5.98 1.28
N GLY A 82 -14.90 5.77 0.69
CA GLY A 82 -15.58 6.75 -0.16
C GLY A 82 -16.76 6.15 -0.94
N ASP A 83 -17.37 6.96 -1.81
CA ASP A 83 -18.38 6.52 -2.78
C ASP A 83 -17.70 5.68 -3.87
N GLY A 84 -17.64 4.38 -3.58
CA GLY A 84 -16.88 3.37 -4.33
C GLY A 84 -15.65 2.89 -3.56
N LEU A 85 -15.38 1.58 -3.62
CA LEU A 85 -14.16 0.99 -3.06
C LEU A 85 -12.97 1.39 -3.94
N LEU A 86 -12.40 2.57 -3.68
CA LEU A 86 -11.19 3.02 -4.34
C LEU A 86 -9.99 2.27 -3.78
N ARG A 87 -9.12 1.79 -4.68
CA ARG A 87 -7.99 0.94 -4.32
C ARG A 87 -6.71 1.43 -4.99
N VAL A 88 -5.68 1.70 -4.18
CA VAL A 88 -4.30 1.69 -4.68
C VAL A 88 -3.80 0.26 -4.62
N ALA A 89 -3.27 -0.27 -5.72
CA ALA A 89 -2.82 -1.66 -5.81
C ALA A 89 -1.35 -1.73 -6.21
N ALA A 90 -0.56 -2.52 -5.49
CA ALA A 90 0.84 -2.79 -5.81
C ALA A 90 1.05 -4.29 -6.06
N TRP A 91 1.59 -4.63 -7.23
CA TRP A 91 1.77 -5.99 -7.71
C TRP A 91 3.24 -6.40 -7.67
N ALA A 92 3.50 -7.59 -7.16
CA ALA A 92 4.86 -8.14 -7.06
C ALA A 92 5.34 -8.69 -8.42
N PRO A 93 6.62 -8.49 -8.80
CA PRO A 93 7.17 -8.98 -10.06
C PRO A 93 6.96 -10.47 -10.29
N ARG A 94 7.19 -11.27 -9.25
CA ARG A 94 7.04 -12.73 -9.31
C ARG A 94 5.64 -13.20 -9.69
N TRP A 95 4.62 -12.41 -9.42
CA TRP A 95 3.25 -12.71 -9.84
C TRP A 95 2.99 -12.18 -11.26
N LEU A 96 3.49 -10.98 -11.57
CA LEU A 96 3.41 -10.39 -12.92
C LEU A 96 4.13 -11.24 -13.99
N ALA A 97 5.17 -11.98 -13.62
CA ALA A 97 5.89 -12.91 -14.50
C ALA A 97 4.96 -13.94 -15.16
N ASP A 98 3.95 -14.40 -14.43
CA ASP A 98 2.99 -15.41 -14.89
C ASP A 98 1.72 -14.77 -15.50
N TRP A 99 1.62 -13.44 -15.52
CA TRP A 99 0.45 -12.73 -16.04
C TRP A 99 0.43 -12.70 -17.57
N GLN A 100 -0.62 -13.28 -18.15
CA GLN A 100 -0.78 -13.41 -19.60
C GLN A 100 -1.51 -12.23 -20.26
N GLY A 101 -2.22 -11.39 -19.50
CA GLY A 101 -2.94 -10.24 -20.03
C GLY A 101 -2.09 -8.99 -20.23
N SER A 102 -2.76 -7.89 -20.59
CA SER A 102 -2.17 -6.57 -20.80
C SER A 102 -2.11 -5.74 -19.50
N LEU A 103 -1.52 -4.54 -19.60
CA LEU A 103 -1.55 -3.55 -18.53
C LEU A 103 -2.97 -3.03 -18.28
N ALA A 104 -3.73 -2.77 -19.34
CA ALA A 104 -5.13 -2.35 -19.25
C ALA A 104 -5.98 -3.39 -18.52
N ASP A 105 -5.81 -4.67 -18.85
CA ASP A 105 -6.52 -5.76 -18.18
C ASP A 105 -6.26 -5.77 -16.66
N LEU A 106 -5.02 -5.51 -16.22
CA LEU A 106 -4.69 -5.43 -14.79
C LEU A 106 -5.34 -4.24 -14.08
N VAL A 107 -5.42 -3.10 -14.77
CA VAL A 107 -6.07 -1.90 -14.24
C VAL A 107 -7.58 -2.10 -14.15
N ASP A 108 -8.16 -2.86 -15.09
CA ASP A 108 -9.60 -3.12 -15.19
C ASP A 108 -10.10 -4.20 -14.25
N ALA A 109 -9.26 -5.20 -13.95
CA ALA A 109 -9.75 -6.41 -13.32
C ALA A 109 -10.15 -6.26 -11.83
N ASP A 110 -9.84 -5.12 -11.20
CA ASP A 110 -10.30 -4.70 -9.87
C ASP A 110 -10.45 -5.84 -8.82
N LEU A 111 -11.58 -5.94 -8.11
CA LEU A 111 -11.85 -6.96 -7.07
C LEU A 111 -12.24 -8.33 -7.65
N ALA A 112 -12.68 -8.40 -8.89
CA ALA A 112 -13.04 -9.66 -9.55
C ALA A 112 -11.78 -10.50 -9.80
N PHE A 113 -10.70 -9.84 -10.21
CA PHE A 113 -9.38 -10.42 -10.37
C PHE A 113 -8.86 -11.15 -9.13
N ASP A 114 -9.04 -10.50 -7.98
CA ASP A 114 -8.53 -10.96 -6.69
C ASP A 114 -9.03 -12.36 -6.34
N ARG A 115 -10.24 -12.73 -6.80
CA ARG A 115 -10.83 -14.04 -6.50
C ARG A 115 -10.39 -15.12 -7.47
N GLU A 116 -10.18 -14.76 -8.73
CA GLU A 116 -9.89 -15.70 -9.81
C GLU A 116 -8.39 -16.01 -9.95
N HIS A 117 -7.52 -15.05 -9.64
CA HIS A 117 -6.10 -15.11 -10.03
C HIS A 117 -5.11 -15.12 -8.86
N LEU A 118 -5.59 -14.95 -7.63
CA LEU A 118 -4.75 -15.06 -6.43
C LEU A 118 -4.89 -16.45 -5.79
N PRO A 119 -3.79 -17.04 -5.26
CA PRO A 119 -3.85 -18.32 -4.57
C PRO A 119 -4.84 -18.29 -3.41
N THR A 120 -5.97 -18.97 -3.56
CA THR A 120 -7.10 -18.94 -2.60
C THR A 120 -6.72 -19.51 -1.22
N GLY A 121 -5.69 -20.37 -1.17
CA GLY A 121 -5.19 -21.00 0.05
C GLY A 121 -4.07 -20.24 0.78
N SER A 122 -3.56 -19.13 0.26
CA SER A 122 -2.46 -18.39 0.89
C SER A 122 -2.96 -17.07 1.48
N PRO A 123 -3.20 -16.99 2.80
CA PRO A 123 -3.59 -15.73 3.45
C PRO A 123 -2.50 -14.65 3.35
N LEU A 124 -1.29 -15.03 2.95
CA LEU A 124 -0.15 -14.13 2.77
C LEU A 124 -0.02 -13.61 1.34
N ALA A 125 -0.71 -14.19 0.36
CA ALA A 125 -0.64 -13.71 -1.03
C ALA A 125 -1.13 -12.26 -1.16
N ARG A 126 -2.03 -11.82 -0.26
CA ARG A 126 -2.64 -10.49 -0.28
C ARG A 126 -2.54 -9.77 1.06
N ALA A 127 -2.28 -8.47 1.02
CA ALA A 127 -2.44 -7.57 2.15
C ALA A 127 -3.47 -6.48 1.85
N TRP A 128 -4.24 -6.13 2.87
CA TRP A 128 -5.10 -4.96 2.88
C TRP A 128 -4.54 -3.97 3.91
N LEU A 129 -4.15 -2.80 3.45
CA LEU A 129 -3.66 -1.71 4.26
C LEU A 129 -4.75 -0.65 4.39
N ARG A 130 -4.83 -0.06 5.59
CA ARG A 130 -5.68 1.10 5.82
C ARG A 130 -5.02 2.34 5.20
N ALA A 131 -5.80 3.17 4.52
CA ALA A 131 -5.29 4.35 3.84
C ALA A 131 -4.53 5.32 4.78
N ASP A 132 -5.06 5.56 5.97
CA ASP A 132 -4.43 6.40 6.98
C ASP A 132 -3.07 5.87 7.44
N ALA A 133 -2.91 4.55 7.55
CA ALA A 133 -1.67 3.91 8.00
C ALA A 133 -0.51 4.06 6.99
N VAL A 134 -0.82 4.23 5.70
CA VAL A 134 0.21 4.39 4.65
C VAL A 134 0.31 5.83 4.12
N GLY A 135 -0.64 6.69 4.50
CA GLY A 135 -0.69 8.08 4.05
C GLY A 135 -1.31 8.20 2.66
N VAL A 136 -2.44 7.53 2.45
CA VAL A 136 -3.25 7.65 1.25
C VAL A 136 -4.59 8.28 1.66
N SER A 137 -5.13 9.16 0.84
CA SER A 137 -6.42 9.83 1.09
C SER A 137 -7.16 10.03 -0.23
N ALA A 138 -8.47 10.29 -0.17
CA ALA A 138 -9.16 10.80 -1.34
C ALA A 138 -8.60 12.19 -1.69
N ALA A 139 -8.43 12.45 -2.99
CA ALA A 139 -7.88 13.71 -3.49
C ALA A 139 -8.75 14.91 -3.09
N ALA A 140 -10.06 14.72 -3.02
CA ALA A 140 -11.02 15.73 -2.55
C ALA A 140 -10.77 16.19 -1.09
N ASP A 141 -10.17 15.35 -0.25
CA ASP A 141 -9.96 15.63 1.18
C ASP A 141 -8.63 16.34 1.50
N VAL A 142 -7.76 16.49 0.49
CA VAL A 142 -6.41 17.05 0.66
C VAL A 142 -6.44 18.57 0.85
N GLY A 143 -7.47 19.23 0.33
CA GLY A 143 -7.61 20.68 0.32
C GLY A 143 -6.71 21.37 -0.70
N ALA A 144 -6.55 22.69 -0.57
CA ALA A 144 -5.90 23.54 -1.58
C ALA A 144 -4.36 23.45 -1.63
N ASP A 145 -3.71 22.80 -0.66
CA ASP A 145 -2.25 22.64 -0.59
C ASP A 145 -1.84 21.15 -0.55
N PRO A 146 -1.83 20.45 -1.70
CA PRO A 146 -1.45 19.04 -1.76
C PRO A 146 -0.01 18.77 -1.32
N ALA A 147 0.92 19.67 -1.67
CA ALA A 147 2.32 19.50 -1.34
C ALA A 147 2.57 19.60 0.17
N GLY A 148 1.97 20.59 0.83
CA GLY A 148 2.07 20.72 2.28
C GLY A 148 1.32 19.61 3.01
N TRP A 149 0.15 19.19 2.55
CA TRP A 149 -0.53 18.00 3.09
C TRP A 149 0.38 16.76 3.01
N ALA A 150 0.95 16.48 1.83
CA ALA A 150 1.76 15.30 1.62
C ALA A 150 3.00 15.28 2.53
N ARG A 151 3.65 16.44 2.72
CA ARG A 151 4.77 16.59 3.65
C ARG A 151 4.35 16.39 5.11
N ARG A 152 3.31 17.08 5.57
CA ARG A 152 2.85 16.99 6.97
C ARG A 152 2.42 15.58 7.35
N THR A 153 1.57 14.96 6.53
CA THR A 153 1.10 13.58 6.74
C THR A 153 2.26 12.58 6.69
N GLY A 154 3.19 12.74 5.74
CA GLY A 154 4.37 11.89 5.65
C GLY A 154 5.25 11.95 6.92
N LEU A 155 5.50 13.15 7.45
CA LEU A 155 6.26 13.35 8.68
C LEU A 155 5.58 12.73 9.91
N LEU A 156 4.26 12.89 10.02
CA LEU A 156 3.49 12.28 11.12
C LEU A 156 3.62 10.76 11.10
N LEU A 157 3.49 10.13 9.93
CA LEU A 157 3.61 8.69 9.79
C LEU A 157 5.03 8.17 10.03
N ASP A 158 6.04 8.90 9.59
CA ASP A 158 7.43 8.53 9.88
C ASP A 158 7.71 8.59 11.39
N ARG A 159 7.20 9.63 12.07
CA ARG A 159 7.30 9.73 13.54
C ARG A 159 6.58 8.57 14.22
N ASP A 160 5.36 8.25 13.80
CA ASP A 160 4.56 7.19 14.41
C ASP A 160 5.21 5.81 14.20
N ALA A 161 5.84 5.59 13.04
CA ALA A 161 6.64 4.39 12.77
C ALA A 161 7.86 4.28 13.70
N VAL A 162 8.56 5.38 13.96
CA VAL A 162 9.68 5.42 14.92
C VAL A 162 9.20 5.13 16.34
N VAL A 163 8.07 5.69 16.76
CA VAL A 163 7.49 5.40 18.08
C VAL A 163 7.08 3.93 18.18
N ALA A 164 6.47 3.38 17.13
CA ALA A 164 6.06 1.98 17.08
C ALA A 164 7.26 1.02 17.15
N SER A 165 8.37 1.34 16.48
CA SER A 165 9.59 0.50 16.48
C SER A 165 10.25 0.42 17.87
N VAL A 166 10.11 1.46 18.70
CA VAL A 166 10.57 1.47 20.09
C VAL A 166 9.58 0.77 21.03
N ARG A 167 8.27 1.01 20.85
CA ARG A 167 7.23 0.45 21.74
C ARG A 167 7.05 -1.06 21.56
N ALA A 168 7.18 -1.58 20.34
CA ALA A 168 6.95 -3.00 20.07
C ALA A 168 7.91 -3.94 20.84
N PRO A 169 9.23 -3.72 20.84
CA PRO A 169 10.17 -4.50 21.67
C PRO A 169 9.87 -4.40 23.16
N LEU A 170 9.58 -3.19 23.68
CA LEU A 170 9.26 -3.00 25.10
C LEU A 170 7.98 -3.74 25.51
N GLY A 171 6.95 -3.68 24.68
CA GLY A 171 5.72 -4.44 24.88
C GLY A 171 5.96 -5.95 24.84
N ALA A 172 6.79 -6.43 23.92
CA ALA A 172 7.16 -7.84 23.83
C ALA A 172 7.94 -8.31 25.07
N ALA A 173 8.89 -7.51 25.55
CA ALA A 173 9.65 -7.77 26.77
C ALA A 173 8.72 -7.84 28.00
N ARG A 174 7.83 -6.87 28.16
CA ARG A 174 6.83 -6.85 29.25
C ARG A 174 5.93 -8.08 29.21
N ARG A 175 5.39 -8.46 28.04
CA ARG A 175 4.59 -9.69 27.89
C ARG A 175 5.39 -10.95 28.22
N ARG A 176 6.68 -11.01 27.84
CA ARG A 176 7.57 -12.14 28.16
C ARG A 176 7.81 -12.26 29.66
N MET A 177 8.01 -11.14 30.36
CA MET A 177 8.15 -11.11 31.82
C MET A 177 6.87 -11.52 32.54
N ALA A 178 5.71 -10.97 32.13
CA ALA A 178 4.42 -11.34 32.70
C ALA A 178 4.11 -12.85 32.56
N ARG A 179 4.39 -13.43 31.38
CA ARG A 179 4.26 -14.88 31.14
C ARG A 179 5.18 -15.71 32.03
N ARG A 180 6.42 -15.25 32.27
CA ARG A 180 7.36 -15.92 33.20
C ARG A 180 6.85 -15.88 34.64
N GLY A 181 6.30 -14.76 35.08
CA GLY A 181 5.67 -14.62 36.40
C GLY A 181 4.50 -15.59 36.58
N GLN A 182 3.57 -15.62 35.61
CA GLN A 182 2.42 -16.52 35.64
C GLN A 182 2.80 -18.01 35.69
N ARG A 183 3.86 -18.43 34.97
CA ARG A 183 4.35 -19.82 35.03
C ARG A 183 4.87 -20.19 36.42
N ARG A 184 5.66 -19.30 37.05
CA ARG A 184 6.19 -19.53 38.40
C ARG A 184 5.08 -19.61 39.45
N SER A 185 4.09 -18.73 39.38
CA SER A 185 2.94 -18.77 40.29
C SER A 185 2.09 -20.03 40.09
N ARG A 186 1.95 -20.50 38.85
CA ARG A 186 1.20 -21.73 38.53
C ARG A 186 1.91 -22.99 39.01
N ASP A 187 3.23 -23.05 38.90
CA ASP A 187 4.04 -24.17 39.42
C ASP A 187 4.07 -24.23 40.96
N GLN A 188 3.87 -23.11 41.65
CA GLN A 188 3.76 -23.06 43.11
C GLN A 188 2.39 -23.49 43.65
N VAL A 189 1.32 -23.35 42.87
CA VAL A 189 -0.03 -23.79 43.25
C VAL A 189 -0.23 -25.31 43.05
N LEU A 190 0.61 -25.94 42.24
CA LEU A 190 0.57 -27.38 41.94
C LEU A 190 1.50 -28.22 42.83
N ARG A 191 2.14 -27.61 43.84
CA ARG A 191 2.94 -28.27 44.87
C ARG A 191 2.26 -28.11 46.22
#